data_AF-A0A7W1DLZ7-F1
#
_entry.id   AF-A0A7W1DLZ7-F1
#
_cell.length_a   1.000
_cell.length_b   1.000
_cell.length_c   1.000
_cell.angle_alpha   90.00
_cell.angle_beta   90.00
_cell.angle_gamma   90.00
#
_symmetry.space_group_name_H-M   'P 1'
#
loop_
_entity.id
_entity.type
_entity.pdbx_description
1 polymer ?
#
loop_
_entity_poly.entity_id
_entity_poly.type
_entity_poly.pdbx_seq_one_letter_code
_entity_poly.pdbx_strand_id
1 'polypeptide(L)'
;MSSDLDNRTLGELRLEWKQSITTHGRRPVCWQDLDTLLEDMLKDRMKLERRIKELEGKPALKFTGTYSDAAEHAPGHCTTRAGGLWVCTAKTTGTFDHECWVLAVKRGEAR
;
A
#
# COMPACT_ATOMS: atom_id res chain seq x y z
N MET A 1 44.72 2.90 -27.36
CA MET A 1 43.32 3.35 -27.41
C MET A 1 42.94 3.66 -25.96
N SER A 2 42.98 4.95 -25.60
CA SER A 2 42.80 5.44 -24.23
C SER A 2 41.31 5.48 -23.90
N SER A 3 40.90 4.80 -22.84
CA SER A 3 39.58 4.96 -22.23
C SER A 3 39.76 5.63 -20.88
N ASP A 4 40.07 6.92 -20.91
CA ASP A 4 40.01 7.83 -19.76
C ASP A 4 38.53 8.07 -19.43
N LEU A 5 37.94 7.09 -18.74
CA LEU A 5 36.63 7.26 -18.11
C LEU A 5 36.85 8.10 -16.85
N ASP A 6 36.55 9.38 -17.04
CA ASP A 6 36.64 10.48 -16.09
C ASP A 6 36.01 10.09 -14.73
N ASN A 7 36.86 9.83 -13.73
CA ASN A 7 36.49 9.40 -12.39
C ASN A 7 36.13 10.62 -11.52
N ARG A 8 35.27 11.50 -12.06
CA ARG A 8 34.84 12.71 -11.37
C ARG A 8 34.05 12.33 -10.13
N THR A 9 34.49 12.79 -8.97
CA THR A 9 33.78 12.56 -7.72
C THR A 9 32.46 13.34 -7.72
N LEU A 10 31.42 12.80 -7.07
CA LEU A 10 30.13 13.50 -6.93
C LEU A 10 30.28 14.91 -6.31
N GLY A 11 31.35 15.14 -5.55
CA GLY A 11 31.71 16.45 -5.02
C GLY A 11 32.10 17.47 -6.09
N GLU A 12 32.88 17.06 -7.10
CA GLU A 12 33.35 17.92 -8.19
C GLU A 12 32.21 18.29 -9.14
N LEU A 13 31.38 17.32 -9.50
CA LEU A 13 30.18 17.56 -10.33
C LEU A 13 29.20 18.53 -9.63
N ARG A 14 29.11 18.46 -8.30
CA ARG A 14 28.27 19.38 -7.49
C ARG A 14 28.82 20.81 -7.47
N LEU A 15 30.13 21.00 -7.59
CA LEU A 15 30.79 22.31 -7.64
C LEU A 15 30.66 22.95 -9.03
N GLU A 16 30.88 22.21 -10.11
CA GLU A 16 30.69 22.70 -11.48
C GLU A 16 29.23 23.10 -11.74
N TRP A 17 28.27 22.31 -11.27
CA TRP A 17 26.85 22.67 -11.41
C TRP A 17 26.48 23.96 -10.67
N LYS A 18 27.03 24.20 -9.48
CA LYS A 18 26.80 25.46 -8.73
C LYS A 18 27.28 26.70 -9.49
N GLN A 19 28.37 26.57 -10.25
CA GLN A 19 28.93 27.67 -11.06
C GLN A 19 28.11 27.91 -12.34
N SER A 20 27.48 26.88 -12.92
CA SER A 20 26.70 27.01 -14.16
C SER A 20 25.33 27.69 -13.97
N ILE A 21 24.67 27.48 -12.82
CA ILE A 21 23.34 28.03 -12.53
C ILE A 21 23.38 29.56 -12.31
N THR A 22 24.48 30.07 -11.74
CA THR A 22 24.66 31.51 -11.48
C THR A 22 24.79 32.33 -12.76
N THR A 23 25.24 31.73 -13.86
CA THR A 23 25.46 32.43 -15.15
C THR A 23 24.17 32.64 -15.96
N HIS A 24 23.12 31.85 -15.74
CA HIS A 24 21.95 31.79 -16.63
C HIS A 24 20.66 32.41 -16.08
N GLY A 25 20.72 33.17 -14.98
CA GLY A 25 19.56 33.93 -14.46
C GLY A 25 18.33 33.09 -14.05
N ARG A 26 18.43 31.76 -14.04
CA ARG A 26 17.41 30.91 -13.43
C ARG A 26 17.53 31.03 -11.92
N ARG A 27 16.43 31.31 -11.23
CA ARG A 27 16.40 31.30 -9.76
C ARG A 27 16.97 29.96 -9.29
N PRO A 28 18.01 29.95 -8.44
CA PRO A 28 18.54 28.69 -7.93
C PRO A 28 17.39 27.98 -7.24
N VAL A 29 17.06 26.77 -7.71
CA VAL A 29 16.23 25.87 -6.90
C VAL A 29 17.00 25.73 -5.60
N CYS A 30 16.38 26.21 -4.53
CA CYS A 30 16.99 26.18 -3.22
C CYS A 30 17.24 24.70 -2.91
N TRP A 31 18.50 24.31 -2.73
CA TRP A 31 18.85 22.90 -2.50
C TRP A 31 18.16 22.34 -1.25
N GLN A 32 17.79 23.22 -0.30
CA GLN A 32 17.02 22.86 0.89
C GLN A 32 15.59 22.44 0.52
N ASP A 33 14.99 23.00 -0.54
CA ASP A 33 13.67 22.58 -1.04
C ASP A 33 13.73 21.18 -1.67
N LEU A 34 14.84 20.87 -2.34
CA LEU A 34 15.10 19.56 -2.94
C LEU A 34 15.32 18.48 -1.88
N ASP A 35 16.10 18.80 -0.84
CA ASP A 35 16.34 17.90 0.29
C ASP A 35 15.03 17.64 1.05
N THR A 36 14.23 18.70 1.31
CA THR A 36 12.91 18.57 1.96
C THR A 36 11.95 17.71 1.13
N LEU A 37 11.89 17.93 -0.18
CA LEU A 37 11.05 17.14 -1.07
C LEU A 37 11.45 15.66 -1.07
N LEU A 38 12.76 15.38 -1.05
CA LEU A 38 13.27 14.01 -0.99
C LEU A 38 12.90 13.33 0.35
N GLU A 39 13.03 14.04 1.46
CA GLU A 39 12.63 13.54 2.79
C GLU A 39 11.14 13.20 2.84
N ASP A 40 10.28 14.08 2.31
CA ASP A 40 8.84 13.85 2.24
C ASP A 40 8.50 12.63 1.38
N MET A 41 9.12 12.51 0.19
CA MET A 41 8.93 11.35 -0.69
C MET A 41 9.34 10.03 -0.01
N LEU A 42 10.45 10.03 0.72
CA LEU A 42 10.91 8.85 1.47
C LEU A 42 9.95 8.49 2.60
N LYS A 43 9.47 9.49 3.34
CA LYS A 43 8.49 9.31 4.41
C LYS A 43 7.17 8.73 3.89
N ASP A 44 6.68 9.24 2.77
CA ASP A 44 5.48 8.72 2.12
C ASP A 44 5.67 7.29 1.63
N ARG A 45 6.82 6.99 1.03
CA ARG A 45 7.18 5.62 0.64
C ARG A 45 7.14 4.68 1.84
N MET A 46 7.78 5.02 2.95
CA MET A 46 7.80 4.19 4.16
C MET A 46 6.39 3.96 4.72
N LYS A 47 5.52 4.99 4.65
CA LYS A 47 4.12 4.89 5.09
C LYS A 47 3.33 3.93 4.20
N LEU A 48 3.54 3.98 2.88
CA LEU A 48 2.89 3.08 1.93
C LEU A 48 3.38 1.64 2.07
N GLU A 49 4.68 1.42 2.18
CA GLU A 49 5.27 0.09 2.38
C GLU A 49 4.74 -0.58 3.66
N ARG A 50 4.61 0.19 4.76
CA ARG A 50 3.99 -0.29 5.99
C ARG A 50 2.54 -0.73 5.76
N ARG A 51 1.74 0.12 5.11
CA ARG A 51 0.32 -0.16 4.85
C ARG A 51 0.12 -1.35 3.91
N ILE A 52 0.98 -1.52 2.91
CA ILE A 52 0.97 -2.69 2.03
C ILE A 52 1.23 -3.95 2.85
N LYS A 53 2.28 -3.96 3.68
CA LYS A 53 2.61 -5.11 4.54
C LYS A 53 1.48 -5.47 5.50
N GLU A 54 0.81 -4.47 6.08
CA GLU A 54 -0.37 -4.67 6.92
C GLU A 54 -1.56 -5.27 6.16
N LEU A 55 -1.75 -4.91 4.89
CA LEU A 55 -2.82 -5.44 4.04
C LEU A 55 -2.51 -6.84 3.52
N GLU A 56 -1.25 -7.10 3.13
CA GLU A 56 -0.78 -8.41 2.68
C GLU A 56 -0.82 -9.46 3.80
N GLY A 57 -0.68 -9.03 5.05
CA GLY A 57 -0.86 -9.90 6.21
C GLY A 57 -2.31 -10.30 6.49
N LYS A 58 -3.30 -9.66 5.87
CA LYS A 58 -4.71 -10.00 6.06
C LYS A 58 -5.07 -11.25 5.25
N PRO A 59 -5.94 -12.14 5.77
CA PRO A 59 -6.42 -13.28 5.01
C PRO A 59 -7.11 -12.83 3.71
N ALA A 60 -6.74 -13.45 2.60
CA ALA A 60 -7.37 -13.19 1.32
C ALA A 60 -8.86 -13.56 1.36
N LEU A 61 -9.71 -12.71 0.79
CA LEU A 61 -11.13 -12.98 0.72
C LEU A 61 -11.41 -14.10 -0.28
N LYS A 62 -12.07 -15.17 0.16
CA LYS A 62 -12.42 -16.33 -0.66
C LYS A 62 -13.91 -16.58 -0.60
N PHE A 63 -14.60 -16.45 -1.73
CA PHE A 63 -16.01 -16.83 -1.81
C PHE A 63 -16.16 -18.36 -1.77
N THR A 64 -17.01 -18.85 -0.87
CA THR A 64 -17.21 -20.29 -0.60
C THR A 64 -18.64 -20.76 -0.88
N GLY A 65 -19.50 -19.90 -1.42
CA GLY A 65 -20.86 -20.24 -1.82
C GLY A 65 -21.91 -19.87 -0.77
N THR A 66 -22.97 -20.66 -0.69
CA THR A 66 -24.04 -20.47 0.30
C THR A 66 -23.62 -21.04 1.66
N TYR A 67 -23.96 -20.33 2.74
CA TYR A 67 -23.66 -20.78 4.09
C TYR A 67 -24.28 -22.16 4.38
N SER A 68 -23.51 -23.03 5.04
CA SER A 68 -23.91 -24.35 5.51
C SER A 68 -23.34 -24.59 6.90
N ASP A 69 -24.16 -25.11 7.82
CA ASP A 69 -23.75 -25.45 9.19
C ASP A 69 -22.73 -26.60 9.21
N ALA A 70 -22.78 -27.50 8.23
CA ALA A 70 -21.83 -28.61 8.13
C ALA A 70 -20.43 -28.20 7.62
N ALA A 71 -20.26 -26.96 7.16
CA ALA A 71 -19.00 -26.49 6.57
C ALA A 71 -18.10 -25.81 7.62
N GLU A 72 -16.79 -26.01 7.48
CA GLU A 72 -15.80 -25.23 8.22
C GLU A 72 -15.52 -23.90 7.52
N HIS A 73 -15.51 -22.82 8.29
CA HIS A 73 -15.26 -21.47 7.77
C HIS A 73 -13.98 -20.92 8.41
N ALA A 74 -13.08 -20.41 7.57
CA ALA A 74 -11.84 -19.78 8.01
C ALA A 74 -11.94 -18.25 7.86
N PRO A 75 -11.11 -17.49 8.59
CA PRO A 75 -11.02 -16.05 8.40
C PRO A 75 -10.78 -15.70 6.92
N GLY A 76 -11.57 -14.76 6.39
CA GLY A 76 -11.56 -14.39 4.98
C GLY A 76 -12.51 -15.19 4.09
N HIS A 77 -13.16 -16.25 4.58
CA HIS A 77 -14.23 -16.90 3.82
C HIS A 77 -15.45 -15.99 3.70
N CYS A 78 -15.98 -15.89 2.48
CA CYS A 78 -17.21 -15.16 2.19
C CYS A 78 -18.32 -16.16 1.83
N THR A 79 -19.50 -16.01 2.43
CA THR A 79 -20.68 -16.85 2.13
C THR A 79 -21.94 -16.01 1.94
N THR A 80 -22.93 -16.55 1.24
CA THR A 80 -24.27 -15.94 1.17
C THR A 80 -25.20 -16.54 2.23
N ARG A 81 -25.91 -15.68 2.97
CA ARG A 81 -26.95 -16.07 3.94
C ARG A 81 -27.98 -14.95 4.07
N ALA A 82 -29.27 -15.32 4.10
CA ALA A 82 -30.40 -14.38 4.29
C ALA A 82 -30.38 -13.16 3.33
N GLY A 83 -29.98 -13.38 2.08
CA GLY A 83 -29.89 -12.31 1.07
C GLY A 83 -28.72 -11.34 1.22
N GLY A 84 -27.78 -11.61 2.14
CA GLY A 84 -26.54 -10.86 2.30
C GLY A 84 -25.30 -11.70 1.99
N LEU A 85 -24.20 -11.01 1.68
CA LEU A 85 -22.84 -11.54 1.62
C LEU A 85 -22.17 -11.28 2.98
N TRP A 86 -21.68 -12.33 3.60
CA TRP A 86 -21.07 -12.29 4.93
C TRP A 86 -19.62 -12.75 4.86
N VAL A 87 -18.77 -12.15 5.68
CA VAL A 87 -17.33 -12.46 5.77
C VAL A 87 -17.06 -13.03 7.16
N CYS A 88 -16.41 -14.19 7.18
CA CYS A 88 -15.96 -14.85 8.39
C CYS A 88 -14.67 -14.19 8.88
N THR A 89 -14.63 -13.74 10.14
CA THR A 89 -13.48 -13.03 10.74
C THR A 89 -12.66 -13.92 11.67
N ALA A 90 -13.25 -15.03 12.15
CA ALA A 90 -12.62 -16.01 13.02
C ALA A 90 -12.90 -17.43 12.49
N LYS A 91 -12.10 -18.43 12.87
CA LYS A 91 -12.37 -19.81 12.45
C LYS A 91 -13.62 -20.33 13.18
N THR A 92 -14.64 -20.79 12.43
CA THR A 92 -15.87 -21.36 13.03
C THR A 92 -16.36 -22.61 12.31
N THR A 93 -17.18 -23.39 13.01
CA THR A 93 -17.86 -24.60 12.51
C THR A 93 -19.27 -24.65 13.08
N GLY A 94 -20.26 -25.07 12.31
CA GLY A 94 -21.58 -25.41 12.88
C GLY A 94 -22.53 -24.24 13.11
N THR A 95 -22.02 -23.08 13.52
CA THR A 95 -22.87 -21.96 13.96
C THR A 95 -22.52 -20.64 13.29
N PHE A 96 -23.57 -19.94 12.86
CA PHE A 96 -23.49 -18.59 12.36
C PHE A 96 -23.67 -17.61 13.52
N ASP A 97 -22.55 -17.20 14.10
CA ASP A 97 -22.51 -16.21 15.18
C ASP A 97 -22.14 -14.82 14.64
N HIS A 98 -22.87 -13.79 15.08
CA HIS A 98 -22.59 -12.40 14.72
C HIS A 98 -21.24 -11.90 15.25
N GLU A 99 -20.64 -12.57 16.24
CA GLU A 99 -19.28 -12.28 16.69
C GLU A 99 -18.21 -12.64 15.65
N CYS A 100 -18.44 -13.71 14.88
CA CYS A 100 -17.48 -14.24 13.91
C CYS A 100 -17.83 -13.92 12.45
N TRP A 101 -18.99 -13.33 12.21
CA TRP A 101 -19.51 -13.04 10.88
C TRP A 101 -19.90 -11.57 10.74
N VAL A 102 -19.26 -10.90 9.78
CA VAL A 102 -19.55 -9.50 9.45
C VAL A 102 -20.31 -9.44 8.13
N LEU A 103 -21.41 -8.68 8.11
CA LEU A 103 -22.16 -8.43 6.89
C LEU A 103 -21.35 -7.50 5.98
N ALA A 104 -20.94 -7.98 4.81
CA ALA A 104 -20.22 -7.17 3.82
C ALA A 104 -21.16 -6.43 2.89
N VAL A 105 -22.23 -7.10 2.42
CA VAL A 105 -23.21 -6.51 1.50
C VAL A 105 -24.60 -7.07 1.79
N LYS A 106 -25.62 -6.23 1.82
CA LYS A 106 -27.03 -6.65 1.90
C LYS A 106 -27.73 -6.30 0.60
N ARG A 107 -28.44 -7.26 0.00
CA ARG A 107 -29.27 -6.97 -1.17
C ARG A 107 -30.45 -6.09 -0.77
N GLY A 108 -30.55 -4.88 -1.34
CA GLY A 108 -31.77 -4.06 -1.30
C GLY A 108 -31.84 -2.92 -0.27
N GLU A 109 -30.76 -2.59 0.43
CA GLU A 109 -30.69 -1.35 1.25
C GLU A 109 -29.88 -0.28 0.50
N ALA A 110 -30.41 0.19 -0.63
CA ALA A 110 -30.06 1.50 -1.16
C ALA A 110 -31.29 2.39 -0.93
N ARG A 111 -31.24 3.23 0.11
CA ARG A 111 -32.20 4.33 0.29
C ARG A 111 -31.59 5.60 -0.26
#